data_AF-A0A2D4H818-F1
#
_entry.id   AF-A0A2D4H818-F1
#
_cell.length_a   1.000
_cell.length_b   1.000
_cell.length_c   1.000
_cell.angle_alpha   90.00
_cell.angle_beta   90.00
_cell.angle_gamma   90.00
#
_symmetry.space_group_name_H-M   'P 1'
#
loop_
_entity.id
_entity.type
_entity.pdbx_description
1 polymer ?
#
loop_
_entity_poly.entity_id
_entity_poly.type
_entity_poly.pdbx_seq_one_letter_code
_entity_poly.pdbx_strand_id
1 'polypeptide(L)'
;PKKQRTKKGRPSGGLCILIKQELQWQGEKLYNEDKYPYLLAFKFEYDQFELILVNVYIPPSTSQYYNSNYWMCLEVILEDIAILHPQSIVVLLGDLNARLGPSLHDFAQKKGIPGEFFESHPQWLLRDCKSNVAG
;
A
#
# COMPACT_ATOMS: atom_id res chain seq x y z
N PRO A 1 37.01 -19.72 8.92
CA PRO A 1 35.55 -19.96 8.78
C PRO A 1 34.90 -18.94 7.82
N LYS A 2 34.55 -19.37 6.60
CA LYS A 2 33.90 -18.52 5.59
C LYS A 2 32.45 -18.26 6.01
N LYS A 3 32.08 -16.98 6.19
CA LYS A 3 30.69 -16.56 6.43
C LYS A 3 29.81 -17.02 5.26
N GLN A 4 28.82 -17.88 5.53
CA GLN A 4 27.75 -18.17 4.57
C GLN A 4 27.02 -16.86 4.27
N ARG A 5 27.10 -16.40 3.01
CA ARG A 5 26.26 -15.31 2.50
C ARG A 5 24.83 -15.83 2.45
N THR A 6 23.97 -15.33 3.33
CA THR A 6 22.54 -15.59 3.25
C THR A 6 22.01 -15.02 1.93
N LYS A 7 21.38 -15.86 1.10
CA LYS A 7 20.66 -15.50 -0.13
C LYS A 7 19.36 -14.72 0.16
N LYS A 8 19.34 -13.87 1.19
CA LYS A 8 18.15 -13.06 1.49
C LYS A 8 18.19 -11.85 0.58
N GLY A 9 17.20 -11.74 -0.31
CA GLY A 9 16.95 -10.51 -1.06
C GLY A 9 16.83 -9.31 -0.12
N ARG A 10 16.84 -8.10 -0.69
CA ARG A 10 16.67 -6.88 0.10
C ARG A 10 15.45 -7.04 1.03
N PRO A 11 15.56 -6.67 2.33
CA PRO A 11 14.38 -6.59 3.17
C PRO A 11 13.34 -5.74 2.45
N SER A 12 12.11 -6.23 2.38
CA SER A 12 10.98 -5.52 1.78
C SER A 12 10.93 -4.10 2.35
N GLY A 13 10.75 -3.09 1.48
CA GLY A 13 10.62 -1.70 1.91
C GLY A 13 9.49 -1.59 2.94
N GLY A 14 9.78 -0.97 4.08
CA GLY A 14 8.79 -0.75 5.14
C GLY A 14 8.04 0.55 4.93
N LEU A 15 6.82 0.62 5.46
CA LEU A 15 6.06 1.86 5.57
C LEU A 15 6.54 2.64 6.79
N CYS A 16 6.73 3.95 6.64
CA CYS A 16 7.05 4.83 7.75
C CYS A 16 6.28 6.14 7.64
N ILE A 17 5.96 6.73 8.79
CA ILE A 17 5.44 8.10 8.89
C ILE A 17 6.44 8.85 9.75
N LEU A 18 7.00 9.92 9.21
CA LEU A 18 7.94 10.79 9.91
C LEU A 18 7.24 12.09 10.24
N ILE A 19 7.28 12.47 11.52
CA ILE A 19 6.64 13.68 12.04
C ILE A 19 7.74 14.63 12.47
N LYS A 20 7.60 15.91 12.09
CA LYS A 20 8.50 16.96 12.58
C LYS A 20 8.35 17.08 14.10
N GLN A 21 9.45 16.97 14.83
CA GLN A 21 9.46 16.99 16.30
C GLN A 21 8.79 18.24 16.90
N GLU A 22 8.94 19.38 16.24
CA GLU A 22 8.34 20.67 16.63
C GLU A 22 6.80 20.65 16.65
N LEU A 23 6.16 19.74 15.89
CA LEU A 23 4.71 19.61 15.89
C LEU A 23 4.21 19.01 17.22
N GLN A 24 5.07 18.31 17.97
CA GLN A 24 4.72 17.63 19.23
C GLN A 24 3.49 16.71 19.13
N TRP A 25 3.15 16.25 17.92
CA TRP A 25 2.00 15.40 17.71
C TRP A 25 2.25 14.02 18.30
N GLN A 26 1.29 13.56 19.10
CA GLN A 26 1.23 12.19 19.56
C GLN A 26 0.24 11.44 18.70
N GLY A 27 0.75 10.43 17.98
CA GLY A 27 -0.06 9.60 17.10
C GLY A 27 -0.46 8.30 17.78
N GLU A 28 -1.73 7.92 17.65
CA GLU A 28 -2.20 6.57 17.96
C GLU A 28 -2.10 5.71 16.70
N LYS A 29 -1.45 4.55 16.78
CA LYS A 29 -1.40 3.61 15.66
C LYS A 29 -2.71 2.81 15.60
N LEU A 30 -3.52 3.02 14.57
CA LEU A 30 -4.79 2.32 14.36
C LEU A 30 -4.59 0.96 13.69
N TYR A 31 -3.75 0.93 12.64
CA TYR A 31 -3.46 -0.26 11.86
C TYR A 31 -1.96 -0.35 11.60
N ASN A 32 -1.42 -1.56 11.64
CA ASN A 32 0.03 -1.79 11.58
C ASN A 32 0.43 -2.84 10.54
N GLU A 33 1.73 -2.82 10.27
CA GLU A 33 2.43 -3.68 9.32
C GLU A 33 2.45 -5.17 9.73
N ASP A 34 2.30 -5.48 11.02
CA ASP A 34 2.28 -6.88 11.50
C ASP A 34 1.04 -7.62 11.01
N LYS A 35 -0.11 -6.93 10.98
CA LYS A 35 -1.38 -7.47 10.47
C LYS A 35 -1.58 -7.14 8.99
N TYR A 36 -1.14 -5.95 8.57
CA TYR A 36 -1.34 -5.42 7.22
C TYR A 36 -0.01 -4.88 6.66
N PRO A 37 0.86 -5.73 6.09
CA PRO A 37 2.22 -5.33 5.67
C PRO A 37 2.27 -4.27 4.55
N TYR A 38 1.12 -3.94 3.98
CA TYR A 38 0.92 -2.95 2.91
C TYR A 38 0.27 -1.66 3.40
N LEU A 39 -0.01 -1.54 4.71
CA LEU A 39 -0.73 -0.41 5.29
C LEU A 39 -0.19 -0.04 6.67
N LEU A 40 -0.09 1.27 6.90
CA LEU A 40 0.21 1.86 8.20
C LEU A 40 -0.75 3.03 8.41
N ALA A 41 -1.61 2.96 9.43
CA ALA A 41 -2.54 4.03 9.76
C ALA A 41 -2.25 4.61 11.13
N PHE A 42 -2.15 5.94 11.19
CA PHE A 42 -1.99 6.69 12.43
C PHE A 42 -3.05 7.78 12.54
N LYS A 43 -3.61 7.90 13.74
CA LYS A 43 -4.54 8.93 14.14
C LYS A 43 -3.79 9.99 14.94
N PHE A 44 -4.01 11.26 14.61
CA PHE A 44 -3.47 12.41 15.30
C PHE A 44 -4.61 13.29 15.75
N GLU A 45 -4.58 13.71 17.00
CA GLU A 45 -5.51 14.71 17.53
C GLU A 45 -4.82 16.07 17.49
N TYR A 46 -5.45 17.06 16.87
CA TYR A 46 -4.95 18.44 16.86
C TYR A 46 -6.09 19.42 17.06
N ASP A 47 -6.04 20.13 18.18
CA ASP A 47 -7.07 21.10 18.57
C ASP A 47 -8.48 20.48 18.54
N GLN A 48 -9.33 20.89 17.58
CA GLN A 48 -10.71 20.41 17.43
C GLN A 48 -10.89 19.39 16.31
N PHE A 49 -9.82 18.93 15.66
CA PHE A 49 -9.92 17.97 14.56
C PHE A 49 -9.06 16.73 14.79
N GLU A 50 -9.55 15.62 14.22
CA GLU A 50 -8.85 14.36 14.15
C GLU A 50 -8.32 14.17 12.73
N LEU A 51 -7.02 13.89 12.59
CA LEU A 51 -6.36 13.62 11.32
C LEU A 51 -5.91 12.16 11.31
N ILE A 52 -6.38 11.39 10.33
CA ILE A 52 -5.95 10.00 10.13
C ILE A 52 -5.11 9.92 8.87
N LEU A 53 -3.84 9.57 9.03
CA LEU A 53 -2.93 9.31 7.93
C LEU A 53 -2.91 7.81 7.65
N VAL A 54 -3.34 7.41 6.46
CA VAL A 54 -3.30 6.03 5.97
C VAL A 54 -2.21 5.94 4.90
N ASN A 55 -1.03 5.46 5.28
CA ASN A 55 0.10 5.26 4.38
C ASN A 55 0.08 3.83 3.83
N VAL A 56 0.09 3.68 2.51
CA VAL A 56 -0.01 2.36 1.86
C VAL A 56 1.10 2.10 0.85
N TYR A 57 1.43 0.82 0.71
CA TYR A 57 2.18 0.29 -0.42
C TYR A 57 1.38 -0.87 -1.00
N ILE A 58 0.55 -0.57 -2.00
CA ILE A 58 -0.18 -1.59 -2.73
C ILE A 58 0.75 -2.12 -3.83
N PRO A 59 1.08 -3.42 -3.86
CA PRO A 59 1.96 -3.95 -4.89
C PRO A 59 1.34 -3.87 -6.29
N PRO A 60 2.17 -3.86 -7.36
CA PRO A 60 1.68 -3.94 -8.73
C PRO A 60 0.75 -5.13 -8.94
N SER A 61 -0.37 -4.89 -9.62
CA SER A 61 -1.37 -5.89 -9.96
C SER A 61 -0.86 -7.05 -10.81
N THR A 62 0.26 -6.85 -11.50
CA THR A 62 0.99 -7.81 -12.34
C THR A 62 1.94 -8.71 -11.57
N SER A 63 2.21 -8.40 -10.30
CA SER A 63 3.19 -9.14 -9.53
C SER A 63 2.68 -10.52 -9.19
N GLN A 64 3.50 -11.52 -9.50
CA GLN A 64 3.24 -12.93 -9.17
C GLN A 64 3.51 -13.24 -7.69
N TYR A 65 4.17 -12.33 -6.98
CA TYR A 65 4.59 -12.53 -5.58
C TYR A 65 3.59 -12.01 -4.55
N TYR A 66 2.59 -11.25 -4.99
CA TYR A 66 1.71 -10.46 -4.13
C TYR A 66 0.24 -10.82 -4.37
N ASN A 67 -0.55 -10.89 -3.30
CA ASN A 67 -1.97 -11.22 -3.37
C ASN A 67 -2.76 -10.13 -4.12
N SER A 68 -3.82 -10.48 -4.86
CA SER A 68 -4.69 -9.52 -5.52
C SER A 68 -5.60 -8.72 -4.59
N ASN A 69 -5.79 -9.17 -3.35
CA ASN A 69 -6.89 -8.72 -2.50
C ASN A 69 -6.60 -7.44 -1.68
N TYR A 70 -5.42 -6.84 -1.84
CA TYR A 70 -5.05 -5.63 -1.09
C TYR A 70 -6.02 -4.46 -1.29
N TRP A 71 -6.57 -4.32 -2.48
CA TRP A 71 -7.57 -3.29 -2.80
C TRP A 71 -8.86 -3.46 -2.01
N MET A 72 -9.40 -4.68 -2.00
CA MET A 72 -10.61 -5.01 -1.24
C MET A 72 -10.36 -4.86 0.27
N CYS A 73 -9.20 -5.27 0.77
CA CYS A 73 -8.88 -5.08 2.18
C CYS A 73 -8.69 -3.60 2.55
N LEU A 74 -8.11 -2.79 1.66
CA LEU A 74 -7.99 -1.34 1.84
C LEU A 74 -9.38 -0.69 1.90
N GLU A 75 -10.30 -1.08 1.01
CA GLU A 75 -11.68 -0.60 1.01
C GLU A 75 -12.37 -0.86 2.35
N VAL A 76 -12.34 -2.10 2.85
CA VAL A 76 -12.91 -2.46 4.16
C VAL A 76 -12.28 -1.65 5.30
N ILE A 77 -10.95 -1.46 5.29
CA ILE A 77 -10.27 -0.69 6.34
C ILE A 77 -10.68 0.79 6.29
N LEU A 78 -10.84 1.37 5.10
CA LEU A 78 -11.28 2.76 4.96
C LEU A 78 -12.75 2.94 5.38
N GLU A 79 -13.61 1.96 5.11
CA GLU A 79 -14.99 1.92 5.61
C GLU A 79 -15.01 1.85 7.14
N ASP A 80 -14.22 0.96 7.74
CA ASP A 80 -14.08 0.85 9.20
C ASP A 80 -13.64 2.19 9.81
N ILE A 81 -12.62 2.84 9.22
CA ILE A 81 -12.15 4.16 9.67
C ILE A 81 -13.28 5.19 9.55
N ALA A 82 -14.01 5.24 8.44
CA ALA A 82 -15.10 6.20 8.26
C ALA A 82 -16.24 6.02 9.26
N ILE A 83 -16.52 4.77 9.66
CA ILE A 83 -17.55 4.44 10.67
C ILE A 83 -17.08 4.82 12.08
N LEU A 84 -15.85 4.47 12.43
CA LEU A 84 -15.30 4.68 13.78
C LEU A 84 -14.87 6.14 14.04
N HIS A 85 -14.48 6.85 12.97
CA HIS A 85 -13.92 8.19 13.01
C HIS A 85 -14.64 9.15 12.04
N PRO A 86 -15.98 9.32 12.18
CA PRO A 86 -16.82 9.97 11.17
C PRO A 86 -16.56 11.47 10.99
N GLN A 87 -15.87 12.11 11.93
CA GLN A 87 -15.50 13.53 11.88
C GLN A 87 -14.03 13.76 11.54
N SER A 88 -13.27 12.67 11.35
CA SER A 88 -11.85 12.77 11.04
C SER A 88 -11.62 13.21 9.60
N ILE A 89 -10.52 13.93 9.41
CA ILE A 89 -9.94 14.15 8.10
C ILE A 89 -9.07 12.92 7.80
N VAL A 90 -9.46 12.11 6.84
CA VAL A 90 -8.69 10.94 6.42
C VAL A 90 -7.86 11.29 5.19
N VAL A 91 -6.55 11.09 5.27
CA VAL A 91 -5.62 11.25 4.15
C VAL A 91 -5.04 9.90 3.79
N LEU A 92 -5.40 9.40 2.60
CA LEU A 92 -4.78 8.23 1.99
C LEU A 92 -3.56 8.67 1.18
N LEU A 93 -2.40 8.09 1.47
CA LEU A 93 -1.12 8.43 0.84
C LEU A 93 -0.26 7.18 0.62
N GLY A 94 0.78 7.31 -0.20
CA GLY A 94 1.74 6.26 -0.48
C GLY A 94 1.71 5.78 -1.94
N ASP A 95 2.31 4.62 -2.19
CA ASP A 95 2.38 4.03 -3.53
C ASP A 95 1.25 3.02 -3.70
N LEU A 96 0.20 3.46 -4.38
CA LEU A 96 -0.94 2.62 -4.71
C LEU A 96 -0.64 1.61 -5.82
N ASN A 97 0.46 1.78 -6.59
CA ASN A 97 0.66 1.12 -7.89
C ASN A 97 -0.60 1.06 -8.77
N ALA A 98 -1.49 2.03 -8.54
CA ALA A 98 -2.67 2.30 -9.31
C ALA A 98 -2.25 2.48 -10.76
N ARG A 99 -2.80 1.68 -11.66
CA ARG A 99 -2.84 2.07 -13.06
C ARG A 99 -4.20 2.74 -13.27
N LEU A 100 -4.27 3.75 -14.12
CA LEU A 100 -5.54 4.40 -14.40
C LEU A 100 -6.26 3.55 -15.43
N GLY A 101 -7.28 2.82 -14.97
CA GLY A 101 -8.35 2.34 -15.84
C GLY A 101 -9.19 3.55 -16.23
N PRO A 102 -10.02 3.49 -17.29
CA PRO A 102 -10.82 4.62 -17.73
C PRO A 102 -11.89 5.05 -16.70
N SER A 103 -12.09 4.29 -15.62
CA SER A 103 -13.06 4.59 -14.55
C SER A 103 -12.64 4.08 -13.17
N LEU A 104 -13.21 4.67 -12.10
CA LEU A 104 -13.15 4.17 -10.72
C LEU A 104 -13.68 2.73 -10.58
N HIS A 105 -14.64 2.34 -11.43
CA HIS A 105 -15.17 0.99 -11.45
C HIS A 105 -14.14 -0.02 -12.01
N ASP A 106 -13.43 0.33 -13.09
CA ASP A 106 -12.31 -0.48 -13.61
C ASP A 106 -11.12 -0.48 -12.62
N PHE A 107 -10.99 0.56 -11.80
CA PHE A 107 -10.01 0.59 -10.74
C PHE A 107 -10.25 -0.51 -9.70
N ALA A 108 -11.48 -0.59 -9.17
CA ALA A 108 -11.86 -1.59 -8.18
C ALA A 108 -11.87 -3.02 -8.75
N GLN A 109 -12.36 -3.22 -9.98
CA GLN A 109 -12.55 -4.56 -10.54
C GLN A 109 -11.37 -5.10 -11.33
N LYS A 110 -10.62 -4.23 -12.02
CA LYS A 110 -9.49 -4.61 -12.89
C LYS A 110 -8.15 -4.09 -12.37
N LYS A 111 -8.11 -3.69 -11.10
CA LYS A 111 -6.93 -3.11 -10.44
C LYS A 111 -6.39 -1.89 -11.22
N GLY A 112 -7.30 -1.18 -11.89
CA GLY A 112 -6.96 0.01 -12.67
C GLY A 112 -6.26 -0.27 -14.00
N ILE A 113 -6.34 -1.49 -14.53
CA ILE A 113 -5.78 -1.78 -15.85
C ILE A 113 -6.93 -2.02 -16.82
N PRO A 114 -6.99 -1.28 -17.96
CA PRO A 114 -7.95 -1.59 -19.02
C PRO A 114 -7.78 -3.06 -19.44
N GLY A 115 -8.87 -3.82 -19.59
CA GLY A 115 -8.78 -5.26 -19.92
C GLY A 115 -7.93 -5.53 -21.17
N GLU A 116 -8.06 -4.67 -22.18
CA GLU A 116 -7.35 -4.71 -23.47
C GLU A 116 -5.84 -4.36 -23.35
N PHE A 117 -5.43 -3.75 -22.24
CA PHE A 117 -4.03 -3.35 -22.03
C PHE A 117 -3.10 -4.57 -21.95
N PHE A 118 -3.56 -5.65 -21.32
CA PHE A 118 -2.76 -6.88 -21.19
C PHE A 118 -2.64 -7.65 -22.50
N GLU A 119 -3.68 -7.60 -23.34
CA GLU A 119 -3.67 -8.21 -24.67
C GLU A 119 -2.68 -7.48 -25.60
N SER A 120 -2.61 -6.15 -25.48
CA SER A 120 -1.71 -5.30 -26.27
C SER A 120 -0.28 -5.20 -25.72
N HIS A 121 -0.06 -5.49 -24.44
CA HIS A 121 1.24 -5.34 -23.77
C HIS A 121 1.62 -6.58 -22.92
N PRO A 122 1.65 -7.80 -23.49
CA PRO A 122 1.92 -9.04 -22.74
C PRO A 122 3.27 -9.04 -22.02
N GLN A 123 4.26 -8.29 -22.52
CA GLN A 123 5.57 -8.11 -21.90
C GLN A 123 5.54 -7.46 -20.52
N TRP A 124 4.46 -6.77 -20.15
CA TRP A 124 4.30 -6.18 -18.82
C TRP A 124 3.98 -7.22 -17.75
N LEU A 125 3.33 -8.34 -18.10
CA LEU A 125 3.19 -9.49 -17.21
C LEU A 125 4.53 -10.18 -16.94
N LEU A 126 5.49 -10.02 -17.85
CA LEU A 126 6.83 -10.62 -17.77
C LEU A 126 7.84 -9.78 -16.98
N ARG A 127 7.54 -8.52 -16.66
CA ARG A 127 8.48 -7.64 -15.94
C ARG A 127 8.74 -8.11 -14.51
N ASP A 128 7.73 -8.66 -13.84
CA ASP A 128 7.87 -9.30 -12.53
C ASP A 128 8.42 -10.74 -12.62
N CYS A 129 8.45 -11.34 -13.83
CA CYS A 129 9.01 -12.68 -14.09
C CYS A 129 10.52 -12.71 -14.29
N LYS A 130 11.22 -11.57 -14.18
CA LYS A 130 12.67 -11.63 -14.03
C LYS A 130 12.96 -12.20 -12.66
N SER A 131 12.98 -13.53 -12.59
CA SER A 131 13.80 -14.25 -11.63
C SER A 131 15.12 -13.50 -11.56
N ASN A 132 15.49 -13.06 -10.38
CA ASN A 132 16.81 -12.50 -10.13
C ASN A 132 17.83 -13.62 -10.40
N VAL A 133 18.15 -13.85 -11.66
CA VAL A 133 19.31 -14.63 -12.07
C VAL A 133 20.50 -13.71 -11.86
N ALA A 134 20.82 -13.48 -10.59
CA ALA A 134 22.10 -12.92 -10.20
C ALA A 134 23.10 -14.06 -10.26
N GLY A 135 24.00 -14.00 -11.25
CA GLY A 135 25.25 -14.76 -11.28
C GLY A 135 26.19 -14.38 -10.14
#